data_AF-A0A356TP71-F1
#
_entry.id   AF-A0A356TP71-F1
#
_cell.length_a   1.000
_cell.length_b   1.000
_cell.length_c   1.000
_cell.angle_alpha   90.00
_cell.angle_beta   90.00
_cell.angle_gamma   90.00
#
_symmetry.space_group_name_H-M   'P 1'
#
loop_
_entity.id
_entity.type
_entity.pdbx_description
1 polymer ?
#
loop_
_entity_poly.entity_id
_entity_poly.type
_entity_poly.pdbx_seq_one_letter_code
_entity_poly.pdbx_strand_id
1 'polypeptide(L)'
;MADCLDAACLTLVHHGEEVPSLLWARRPDDAPALARFHVCPGGLVDASDGDMPNDGGSDVAARVSALRETFEEVGVLFAHGAERLREPEIEALRDALRGDTPAEGRARFRADGLVWQTASLAPA
;
A
#
# COMPACT_ATOMS: atom_id res chain seq x y z
N MET A 1 2.63 -24.11 -17.48
CA MET A 1 2.26 -23.76 -16.09
C MET A 1 1.72 -22.35 -16.17
N ALA A 2 0.62 -22.02 -15.50
CA ALA A 2 0.26 -20.61 -15.37
C ALA A 2 1.42 -19.93 -14.63
N ASP A 3 1.93 -18.82 -15.15
CA ASP A 3 2.96 -18.05 -14.46
C ASP A 3 2.34 -17.53 -13.16
N CYS A 4 2.87 -17.97 -12.02
CA CYS A 4 2.50 -17.42 -10.73
C CYS A 4 3.08 -16.01 -10.64
N LEU A 5 2.25 -15.05 -10.24
CA LEU A 5 2.67 -13.68 -10.00
C LEU A 5 2.82 -13.45 -8.50
N ASP A 6 3.89 -12.77 -8.10
CA ASP A 6 4.09 -12.38 -6.71
C ASP A 6 3.09 -11.28 -6.32
N ALA A 7 2.49 -11.44 -5.14
CA ALA A 7 1.50 -10.53 -4.61
C ALA A 7 1.68 -10.37 -3.10
N ALA A 8 1.26 -9.23 -2.57
CA ALA A 8 1.31 -8.94 -1.15
C ALA A 8 0.03 -8.23 -0.69
N CYS A 9 -0.37 -8.48 0.56
CA CYS A 9 -1.49 -7.78 1.20
C CYS A 9 -1.13 -7.41 2.63
N LEU A 10 -1.79 -6.37 3.15
CA LEU A 10 -1.62 -5.91 4.52
C LEU A 10 -2.83 -6.29 5.38
N THR A 11 -2.59 -7.09 6.41
CA THR A 11 -3.59 -7.31 7.47
C THR A 11 -3.38 -6.26 8.56
N LEU A 12 -4.20 -5.21 8.56
CA LEU A 12 -4.15 -4.17 9.58
C LEU A 12 -5.07 -4.53 10.75
N VAL A 13 -4.48 -4.71 11.93
CA VAL A 13 -5.19 -4.99 13.17
C VAL A 13 -5.29 -3.72 14.02
N HIS A 14 -6.50 -3.37 14.43
CA HIS A 14 -6.74 -2.28 15.38
C HIS A 14 -7.10 -2.84 16.76
N HIS A 15 -6.29 -2.48 17.77
CA HIS A 15 -6.40 -2.95 19.15
C HIS A 15 -7.08 -1.95 20.11
N GLY A 16 -7.74 -0.90 19.61
CA GLY A 16 -8.35 0.14 20.44
C GLY A 16 -9.68 -0.23 21.11
N GLU A 17 -10.20 -1.44 20.85
CA GLU A 17 -11.51 -1.92 21.29
C GLU A 17 -11.36 -3.18 22.16
N GLU A 18 -12.42 -3.58 22.89
CA GLU A 18 -12.43 -4.83 23.67
C GLU A 18 -12.15 -6.08 22.81
N VAL A 19 -12.53 -6.02 21.52
CA VAL A 19 -12.26 -7.05 20.52
C VAL A 19 -11.45 -6.45 19.38
N PRO A 20 -10.29 -7.02 19.00
CA PRO A 20 -9.51 -6.54 17.86
C PRO A 20 -10.34 -6.51 16.59
N SER A 21 -10.21 -5.44 15.80
CA SER A 21 -10.85 -5.30 14.50
C SER A 21 -9.83 -5.31 13.38
N LEU A 22 -10.27 -5.70 12.18
CA LEU A 22 -9.44 -5.76 10.97
C LEU A 22 -9.97 -4.76 9.93
N LEU A 23 -9.04 -4.12 9.22
CA LEU A 23 -9.39 -3.35 8.03
C LEU A 23 -9.67 -4.27 6.86
N TRP A 24 -10.87 -4.15 6.28
CA TRP A 24 -11.26 -4.83 5.05
C TRP A 24 -11.61 -3.81 3.98
N ALA A 25 -11.13 -4.03 2.75
CA ALA A 25 -11.60 -3.32 1.57
C ALA A 25 -12.64 -4.17 0.85
N ARG A 26 -13.72 -3.54 0.35
CA ARG A 26 -14.68 -4.21 -0.53
C ARG A 26 -14.30 -3.92 -1.97
N ARG A 27 -14.03 -4.98 -2.75
CA ARG A 27 -13.70 -4.84 -4.18
C ARG A 27 -14.87 -4.24 -4.96
N PRO A 28 -14.62 -3.39 -5.98
CA PRO A 28 -15.68 -2.76 -6.75
C PRO A 28 -16.50 -3.78 -7.54
N ASP A 29 -17.70 -3.36 -7.98
CA ASP A 29 -18.67 -4.23 -8.63
C ASP A 29 -18.21 -4.76 -9.99
N ASP A 30 -17.30 -4.04 -10.64
CA ASP A 30 -16.72 -4.32 -11.96
C ASP A 30 -15.31 -4.93 -11.87
N ALA A 31 -14.84 -5.29 -10.67
CA ALA A 31 -13.53 -5.92 -10.53
C ALA A 31 -13.47 -7.23 -11.34
N PRO A 32 -12.44 -7.45 -12.17
CA PRO A 32 -12.36 -8.61 -13.07
C PRO A 32 -12.24 -9.94 -12.32
N ALA A 33 -11.77 -9.90 -11.07
CA ALA A 33 -11.70 -11.03 -10.16
C ALA A 33 -12.25 -10.64 -8.78
N LEU A 34 -13.01 -11.58 -8.18
CA LEU A 34 -13.56 -11.47 -6.82
C LEU A 34 -14.35 -10.17 -6.57
N ALA A 35 -15.12 -9.70 -7.54
CA ALA A 35 -15.98 -8.53 -7.37
C ALA A 35 -16.86 -8.66 -6.12
N ARG A 36 -17.01 -7.55 -5.38
CA ARG A 36 -17.77 -7.44 -4.11
C ARG A 36 -17.21 -8.19 -2.90
N PHE A 37 -16.12 -8.94 -3.01
CA PHE A 37 -15.52 -9.60 -1.85
C PHE A 37 -14.89 -8.58 -0.90
N HIS A 38 -14.91 -8.88 0.39
CA HIS A 38 -14.08 -8.20 1.38
C HIS A 38 -12.72 -8.89 1.42
N VAL A 39 -11.66 -8.12 1.20
CA VAL A 39 -10.28 -8.60 1.14
C VAL A 39 -9.37 -7.67 1.95
N CYS A 40 -8.24 -8.18 2.42
CA CYS A 40 -7.18 -7.31 2.91
C CYS A 40 -6.67 -6.45 1.73
N PRO A 41 -6.39 -5.15 1.93
CA PRO A 41 -5.82 -4.32 0.89
C PRO A 41 -4.49 -4.90 0.39
N GLY A 42 -4.28 -4.89 -0.92
CA GLY A 42 -3.12 -5.54 -1.52
C GLY A 42 -3.25 -5.78 -3.01
N GLY A 43 -2.14 -6.21 -3.61
CA GLY A 43 -2.03 -6.33 -5.06
C GLY A 43 -0.77 -7.06 -5.49
N LEU A 44 -0.48 -6.96 -6.78
CA LEU A 44 0.72 -7.55 -7.36
C LEU A 44 1.95 -6.73 -6.94
N VAL A 45 3.08 -7.41 -6.79
CA VAL A 45 4.36 -6.76 -6.56
C VAL A 45 4.83 -6.15 -7.89
N ASP A 46 5.04 -4.83 -7.90
CA ASP A 46 5.60 -4.13 -9.05
C ASP A 46 7.14 -4.22 -9.02
N ALA A 47 7.77 -4.32 -10.18
CA ALA A 47 9.23 -4.44 -10.29
C ALA A 47 9.97 -3.26 -9.64
N SER A 48 9.35 -2.08 -9.57
CA SER A 48 9.92 -0.86 -8.96
C SER A 48 9.64 -0.73 -7.47
N ASP A 49 8.84 -1.62 -6.86
CA ASP A 49 8.55 -1.55 -5.42
C ASP A 49 9.82 -1.78 -4.58
N GLY A 50 10.77 -2.59 -5.05
CA GLY A 50 12.07 -2.77 -4.40
C GLY A 50 12.98 -1.52 -4.38
N ASP A 51 12.75 -0.58 -5.30
CA ASP A 51 13.56 0.64 -5.46
C ASP A 51 12.96 1.87 -4.75
N MET A 52 11.81 1.70 -4.10
CA MET A 52 11.16 2.78 -3.35
C MET A 52 11.87 3.03 -2.01
N PRO A 53 11.96 4.29 -1.54
CA PRO A 53 12.50 4.57 -0.21
C PRO A 53 11.73 3.82 0.86
N ASN A 54 12.44 3.04 1.67
CA ASN A 54 11.90 2.21 2.74
C ASN A 54 12.91 2.13 3.90
N ASP A 55 12.45 1.76 5.09
CA ASP A 55 13.29 1.62 6.29
C ASP A 55 13.82 0.19 6.52
N GLY A 56 13.71 -0.68 5.51
CA GLY A 56 14.32 -2.01 5.48
C GLY A 56 13.40 -3.16 5.92
N GLY A 57 14.01 -4.32 6.17
CA GLY A 57 13.31 -5.58 6.45
C GLY A 57 13.60 -6.66 5.41
N SER A 58 13.05 -7.87 5.60
CA SER A 58 13.05 -8.91 4.57
C SER A 58 12.00 -8.59 3.51
N ASP A 59 12.15 -9.13 2.29
CA ASP A 59 11.09 -9.09 1.27
C ASP A 59 10.57 -7.67 0.98
N VAL A 60 11.50 -6.71 0.91
CA VAL A 60 11.19 -5.27 0.82
C VAL A 60 10.20 -4.95 -0.29
N ALA A 61 10.35 -5.55 -1.47
CA ALA A 61 9.42 -5.33 -2.59
C ALA A 61 7.97 -5.73 -2.24
N ALA A 62 7.78 -6.88 -1.58
CA ALA A 62 6.46 -7.32 -1.15
C ALA A 62 5.88 -6.41 -0.05
N ARG A 63 6.71 -5.96 0.89
CA ARG A 63 6.28 -5.03 1.94
C ARG A 63 5.89 -3.66 1.39
N VAL A 64 6.70 -3.11 0.48
CA VAL A 64 6.38 -1.86 -0.21
C VAL A 64 5.08 -2.03 -1.02
N SER A 65 4.92 -3.12 -1.77
CA SER A 65 3.69 -3.42 -2.50
C SER A 65 2.47 -3.39 -1.57
N ALA A 66 2.50 -4.11 -0.45
CA ALA A 66 1.39 -4.14 0.50
C ALA A 66 1.05 -2.74 1.06
N LEU A 67 2.05 -1.92 1.41
CA LEU A 67 1.84 -0.57 1.91
C LEU A 67 1.31 0.39 0.84
N ARG A 68 1.89 0.33 -0.36
CA ARG A 68 1.50 1.14 -1.52
C ARG A 68 0.06 0.85 -1.92
N GLU A 69 -0.28 -0.43 -2.10
CA GLU A 69 -1.63 -0.87 -2.46
C GLU A 69 -2.63 -0.50 -1.37
N THR A 70 -2.27 -0.63 -0.08
CA THR A 70 -3.13 -0.16 1.02
C THR A 70 -3.41 1.34 0.91
N PHE A 71 -2.37 2.14 0.62
CA PHE A 71 -2.56 3.57 0.45
C PHE A 71 -3.43 3.89 -0.77
N GLU A 72 -3.17 3.26 -1.91
CA GLU A 72 -3.96 3.40 -3.12
C GLU A 72 -5.43 2.99 -2.87
N GLU A 73 -5.71 1.82 -2.30
CA GLU A 73 -7.07 1.29 -2.17
C GLU A 73 -7.90 1.96 -1.08
N VAL A 74 -7.31 2.25 0.09
CA VAL A 74 -8.06 2.72 1.27
C VAL A 74 -7.55 4.04 1.88
N GLY A 75 -6.44 4.60 1.37
CA GLY A 75 -5.97 5.94 1.75
C GLY A 75 -5.16 5.98 3.04
N VAL A 76 -4.78 4.83 3.58
CA VAL A 76 -3.97 4.75 4.80
C VAL A 76 -2.49 4.77 4.42
N LEU A 77 -1.80 5.88 4.73
CA LEU A 77 -0.40 6.10 4.41
C LEU A 77 0.52 5.72 5.58
N PHE A 78 1.29 4.64 5.44
CA PHE A 78 2.32 4.22 6.40
C PHE A 78 3.72 4.62 5.90
N ALA A 79 4.03 5.90 6.01
CA ALA A 79 5.32 6.44 5.61
C ALA A 79 5.87 7.40 6.68
N HIS A 80 7.17 7.31 6.96
CA HIS A 80 7.88 8.36 7.67
C HIS A 80 7.81 9.65 6.84
N GLY A 81 7.52 10.77 7.50
CA GLY A 81 7.37 12.06 6.84
C GLY A 81 5.95 12.42 6.41
N ALA A 82 5.01 11.47 6.52
CA ALA A 82 3.60 11.71 6.20
C ALA A 82 2.97 12.80 7.10
N GLU A 83 3.49 13.00 8.32
CA GLU A 83 3.02 14.02 9.26
C GLU A 83 3.22 15.46 8.75
N ARG A 84 4.05 15.66 7.73
CA ARG A 84 4.29 16.97 7.08
C ARG A 84 3.28 17.28 5.99
N LEU A 85 2.54 16.27 5.51
CA LEU A 85 1.57 16.42 4.44
C LEU A 85 0.20 16.81 4.98
N ARG A 86 -0.47 17.70 4.26
CA ARG A 86 -1.87 18.05 4.48
C ARG A 86 -2.77 17.10 3.71
N GLU A 87 -4.03 17.02 4.10
CA GLU A 87 -5.02 16.13 3.47
C GLU A 87 -5.09 16.25 1.93
N PRO A 88 -5.11 17.46 1.31
CA PRO A 88 -5.09 17.57 -0.15
C PRO A 88 -3.78 17.06 -0.80
N GLU A 89 -2.66 17.11 -0.08
CA GLU A 89 -1.38 16.61 -0.57
C GLU A 89 -1.34 15.08 -0.53
N ILE A 90 -1.93 14.48 0.52
CA ILE A 90 -2.11 13.04 0.65
C ILE A 90 -3.05 12.52 -0.45
N GLU A 91 -4.20 13.16 -0.67
CA GLU A 91 -5.14 12.78 -1.73
C GLU A 91 -4.47 12.84 -3.11
N ALA A 92 -3.78 13.95 -3.42
CA ALA A 92 -3.10 14.09 -4.70
C ALA A 92 -1.92 13.11 -4.87
N LEU A 93 -1.24 12.69 -3.79
CA LEU A 93 -0.23 11.64 -3.84
C LEU A 93 -0.86 10.27 -4.11
N ARG A 94 -2.00 9.98 -3.46
CA ARG A 94 -2.76 8.74 -3.64
C ARG A 94 -3.22 8.57 -5.08
N ASP A 95 -3.80 9.63 -5.66
CA ASP A 95 -4.26 9.61 -7.04
C ASP A 95 -3.10 9.46 -8.03
N ALA A 96 -1.95 10.09 -7.76
CA ALA A 96 -0.75 9.96 -8.59
C ALA A 96 -0.13 8.55 -8.54
N LEU A 97 -0.24 7.84 -7.41
CA LEU A 97 0.23 6.45 -7.30
C LEU A 97 -0.74 5.47 -7.98
N ARG A 98 -2.05 5.70 -7.85
CA ARG A 98 -3.10 4.85 -8.44
C ARG A 98 -3.27 5.06 -9.95
N GLY A 99 -3.03 6.27 -10.44
CA GLY A 99 -3.37 6.69 -11.79
C GLY A 99 -2.50 6.10 -12.90
N ASP A 100 -2.75 6.54 -14.14
CA ASP A 100 -2.07 6.03 -15.34
C ASP A 100 -0.57 6.38 -15.41
N THR A 101 -0.08 7.22 -14.48
CA THR A 101 1.34 7.61 -14.38
C THR A 101 1.97 7.24 -13.03
N PRO A 102 2.07 5.94 -12.65
CA PRO A 102 2.64 5.53 -11.37
C PRO A 102 4.07 6.03 -11.14
N ALA A 103 4.84 6.24 -12.22
CA ALA A 103 6.19 6.80 -12.16
C ALA A 103 6.21 8.23 -11.57
N GLU A 104 5.22 9.07 -11.88
CA GLU A 104 5.10 10.42 -11.34
C GLU A 104 4.73 10.39 -9.85
N GLY A 105 3.79 9.53 -9.45
CA GLY A 105 3.47 9.29 -8.04
C GLY A 105 4.68 8.84 -7.23
N ARG A 106 5.46 7.90 -7.78
CA ARG A 106 6.72 7.42 -7.16
C ARG A 106 7.80 8.49 -7.11
N ALA A 107 7.90 9.36 -8.13
CA ALA A 107 8.83 10.49 -8.13
C ALA A 107 8.43 11.53 -7.07
N ARG A 108 7.14 11.82 -6.94
CA ARG A 108 6.59 12.71 -5.92
C ARG A 108 6.83 12.19 -4.52
N PHE A 109 6.56 10.91 -4.26
CA PHE A 109 6.86 10.27 -2.97
C PHE A 109 8.32 10.50 -2.55
N ARG A 110 9.26 10.36 -3.48
CA ARG A 110 10.68 10.64 -3.25
C ARG A 110 10.95 12.13 -3.00
N ALA A 111 10.36 13.01 -3.81
CA ALA A 111 10.53 14.46 -3.69
C ALA A 111 10.02 15.02 -2.35
N ASP A 112 8.92 14.45 -1.83
CA ASP A 112 8.34 14.79 -0.53
C ASP A 112 9.16 14.23 0.65
N GLY A 113 10.23 13.47 0.36
CA GLY A 113 11.12 12.88 1.36
C GLY A 113 10.42 11.83 2.22
N LEU A 114 9.46 11.11 1.63
CA LEU A 114 8.75 10.03 2.30
C LEU A 114 9.55 8.73 2.24
N VAL A 115 9.36 7.89 3.27
CA VAL A 115 9.99 6.57 3.39
C VAL A 115 8.95 5.58 3.90
N TRP A 116 8.71 4.49 3.17
CA TRP A 116 7.77 3.45 3.60
C TRP A 116 8.23 2.80 4.91
N GLN A 117 7.29 2.58 5.83
CA GLN A 117 7.53 1.94 7.13
C GLN A 117 7.47 0.41 7.01
N THR A 118 8.43 -0.19 6.30
CA THR A 118 8.47 -1.63 6.02
C THR A 118 9.00 -2.45 7.19
N ALA A 119 9.89 -1.89 8.01
CA ALA A 119 10.54 -2.57 9.13
C ALA A 119 9.59 -2.82 10.31
N SER A 120 8.52 -2.02 10.44
CA SER A 120 7.51 -2.21 11.48
C SER A 120 6.50 -3.32 11.18
N LEU A 121 6.44 -3.81 9.93
CA LEU A 121 5.54 -4.88 9.56
C LEU A 121 6.03 -6.21 10.13
N ALA A 122 5.15 -6.93 10.83
CA ALA A 122 5.44 -8.31 11.19
C ALA A 122 5.39 -9.18 9.92
N PRO A 123 6.35 -10.12 9.72
CA PRO A 123 6.17 -11.16 8.71
C PRO A 123 4.93 -12.00 9.06
N ALA A 124 4.21 -12.44 8.03
CA ALA A 124 3.07 -13.34 8.17
C ALA A 124 3.49 -14.75 8.61
#